data_AF-A0A1Z5YT02-F1
#
_entry.id   AF-A0A1Z5YT02-F1
#
_cell.length_a   1.000
_cell.length_b   1.000
_cell.length_c   1.000
_cell.angle_alpha   90.00
_cell.angle_beta   90.00
_cell.angle_gamma   90.00
#
_symmetry.space_group_name_H-M   'P 1'
#
loop_
_entity.id
_entity.type
_entity.pdbx_description
1 polymer ?
#
loop_
_entity_poly.entity_id
_entity_poly.type
_entity_poly.pdbx_seq_one_letter_code
_entity_poly.pdbx_strand_id
1 'polypeptide(L)'
;MRQDRTGRPPAEWCATPNAMRLNRLVRMSRRDVLLGGLGLSVAGLLSPAQADTQAPAEKDSEVGRFMAVSQRLTDRDVLDSRIGTALYAGIVHANPNRAAKVQALHTQLEDSKPATAADFARAAEHADPALKDVIHEILTGWYRGVADNKVVVYRSALMFDITKDAIYPKTYAAGGPFYWTSKPPEVDRPTGSPALSPSPFVIEPT
;
A
#
# COMPACT_ATOMS: atom_id res chain seq x y z
N MET A 1 36.94 2.97 41.34
CA MET A 1 35.92 2.51 42.30
C MET A 1 35.75 3.56 43.39
N ARG A 2 34.64 4.30 43.41
CA ARG A 2 34.21 5.09 44.57
C ARG A 2 32.77 4.69 44.87
N GLN A 3 32.54 4.15 46.06
CA GLN A 3 31.22 3.85 46.59
C GLN A 3 30.77 5.00 47.48
N ASP A 4 29.53 5.44 47.31
CA ASP A 4 28.87 6.39 48.22
C ASP A 4 28.37 5.65 49.47
N ARG A 5 28.40 6.35 50.61
CA ARG A 5 28.33 5.81 51.98
C ARG A 5 26.90 5.50 52.45
N THR A 6 25.93 5.48 51.56
CA THR A 6 24.56 5.03 51.84
C THR A 6 24.17 4.09 50.71
N GLY A 7 23.91 2.82 51.02
CA GLY A 7 23.68 1.74 50.04
C GLY A 7 22.37 1.86 49.24
N ARG A 8 22.05 3.05 48.73
CA ARG A 8 20.92 3.33 47.86
C ARG A 8 21.41 3.33 46.40
N PRO A 9 20.74 2.62 45.47
CA PRO A 9 21.11 2.66 44.07
C PRO A 9 20.97 4.10 43.52
N PRO A 10 21.84 4.53 42.59
CA PRO A 10 21.74 5.86 41.98
C PRO A 10 20.41 6.02 41.26
N ALA A 11 19.84 7.23 41.33
CA ALA A 11 18.58 7.56 40.67
C ALA A 11 18.67 7.29 39.16
N GLU A 12 17.64 6.64 38.64
CA GLU A 12 17.50 6.11 37.27
C GLU A 12 17.60 7.13 36.13
N TRP A 13 17.63 8.42 36.46
CA TRP A 13 17.77 9.53 35.52
C TRP A 13 19.23 9.78 35.07
N CYS A 14 20.22 9.11 35.68
CA CYS A 14 21.63 9.21 35.29
C CYS A 14 22.11 8.12 34.31
N ALA A 15 21.22 7.28 33.78
CA ALA A 15 21.61 6.18 32.89
C ALA A 15 21.54 6.58 31.40
N THR A 16 22.63 6.34 30.66
CA THR A 16 22.66 6.54 29.20
C THR A 16 21.77 5.50 28.47
N PRO A 17 21.24 5.80 27.28
CA PRO A 17 20.25 4.96 26.59
C PRO A 17 20.68 3.50 26.37
N ASN A 18 21.99 3.25 26.22
CA ASN A 18 22.54 1.92 26.02
C ASN A 18 22.55 1.07 27.30
N ALA A 19 22.59 1.68 28.50
CA ALA A 19 22.55 0.96 29.77
C ALA A 19 21.16 0.39 30.09
N MET A 20 20.08 1.02 29.59
CA MET A 20 18.71 0.54 29.79
C MET A 20 18.36 -0.69 28.93
N ARG A 21 18.99 -0.86 27.76
CA ARG A 21 18.77 -2.04 26.90
C ARG A 21 19.40 -3.32 27.45
N LEU A 22 20.60 -3.22 28.04
CA LEU A 22 21.31 -4.38 28.59
C LEU A 22 20.69 -4.90 29.89
N ASN A 23 20.12 -4.02 30.71
CA ASN A 23 19.48 -4.43 31.98
C ASN A 23 18.10 -5.08 31.80
N ARG A 24 17.47 -4.92 30.62
CA ARG A 24 16.17 -5.53 30.27
C ARG A 24 16.30 -6.94 29.71
N LEU A 25 17.48 -7.32 29.21
CA LEU A 25 17.74 -8.64 28.62
C LEU A 25 18.08 -9.72 29.66
N VAL A 26 18.35 -9.36 30.92
CA VAL A 26 18.85 -10.31 31.95
C VAL A 26 17.85 -10.57 33.09
N ARG A 27 16.68 -9.92 33.10
CA ARG A 27 15.63 -10.20 34.11
C ARG A 27 14.46 -10.97 33.50
N MET A 28 14.71 -12.23 33.12
CA MET A 28 13.63 -13.22 33.10
C MET A 28 13.15 -13.42 34.54
N SER A 29 11.93 -12.96 34.82
CA SER A 29 11.33 -13.03 36.15
C SER A 29 10.83 -14.45 36.40
N ARG A 30 11.09 -14.98 37.60
CA ARG A 30 10.62 -16.32 38.06
C ARG A 30 9.09 -16.50 38.00
N ARG A 31 8.34 -15.42 37.74
CA ARG A 31 6.89 -15.42 37.53
C ARG A 31 6.46 -15.96 36.17
N ASP A 32 7.30 -15.86 35.14
CA ASP A 32 6.94 -16.31 33.78
C ASP A 32 7.07 -17.83 33.60
N VAL A 33 7.88 -18.50 34.44
CA VAL A 33 8.07 -19.96 34.42
C VAL A 33 6.91 -20.71 35.09
N LEU A 34 6.19 -20.06 36.02
CA LEU A 34 5.05 -20.68 36.73
C LEU A 34 3.68 -20.48 36.05
N LEU A 35 3.61 -19.67 34.99
CA LEU A 35 2.42 -19.52 34.15
C LEU A 35 2.44 -20.42 32.90
N GLY A 36 3.53 -21.16 32.67
CA GLY A 36 3.69 -22.08 31.53
C GLY A 36 3.22 -23.52 31.78
N GLY A 37 2.32 -23.75 32.74
CA GLY A 37 1.99 -25.10 33.23
C GLY A 37 0.52 -25.35 33.49
N LEU A 38 -0.39 -25.04 32.55
CA LEU A 38 -1.75 -25.58 32.56
C LEU A 38 -2.38 -25.42 31.17
N GLY A 39 -2.45 -26.50 30.39
CA GLY A 39 -3.10 -26.47 29.08
C GLY A 39 -2.79 -27.63 28.13
N LEU A 40 -2.68 -28.87 28.64
CA LEU A 40 -2.65 -30.08 27.81
C LEU A 40 -4.06 -30.66 27.78
N SER A 41 -4.88 -30.34 26.76
CA SER A 41 -5.97 -31.16 26.18
C SER A 41 -7.06 -30.31 25.49
N VAL A 42 -6.98 -30.13 24.17
CA VAL A 42 -8.09 -30.34 23.20
C VAL A 42 -7.44 -30.59 21.83
N ALA A 43 -7.42 -31.85 21.40
CA ALA A 43 -7.28 -32.19 20.00
C ALA A 43 -8.67 -32.07 19.36
N GLY A 44 -8.83 -31.21 18.36
CA GLY A 44 -10.08 -31.10 17.61
C GLY A 44 -10.24 -29.76 16.89
N LEU A 45 -10.11 -29.80 15.57
CA LEU A 45 -10.65 -28.83 14.59
C LEU A 45 -10.11 -27.40 14.65
N LEU A 46 -8.82 -27.23 14.38
CA LEU A 46 -8.34 -25.99 13.75
C LEU A 46 -7.48 -26.39 12.55
N SER A 47 -8.05 -26.20 11.36
CA SER A 47 -7.34 -26.32 10.09
C SER A 47 -6.05 -25.48 10.16
N PRO A 48 -4.88 -26.01 9.78
CA PRO A 48 -3.72 -25.15 9.61
C PRO A 48 -4.07 -24.19 8.48
N ALA A 49 -4.04 -22.89 8.78
CA ALA A 49 -3.91 -21.88 7.75
C ALA A 49 -2.64 -22.23 6.97
N GLN A 50 -2.83 -22.87 5.81
CA GLN A 50 -1.75 -23.12 4.89
C GLN A 50 -1.20 -21.75 4.53
N ALA A 51 0.06 -21.51 4.89
CA ALA A 51 0.82 -20.46 4.27
C ALA A 51 0.85 -20.78 2.78
N ASP A 52 0.03 -20.07 2.01
CA ASP A 52 0.01 -20.18 0.56
C ASP A 52 1.40 -19.82 0.06
N THR A 53 2.14 -20.88 -0.27
CA THR A 53 3.36 -20.77 -1.04
C THR A 53 2.84 -20.52 -2.45
N GLN A 54 2.81 -19.26 -2.87
CA GLN A 54 2.28 -18.82 -4.17
C GLN A 54 2.80 -19.72 -5.29
N ALA A 55 1.92 -20.62 -5.73
CA ALA A 55 2.06 -21.39 -6.95
C ALA A 55 1.63 -20.50 -8.14
N PRO A 56 2.17 -20.72 -9.35
CA PRO A 56 2.06 -19.79 -10.48
C PRO A 56 0.70 -19.87 -11.22
N ALA A 57 -0.41 -19.89 -10.49
CA ALA A 57 -1.78 -19.88 -11.04
C ALA A 57 -2.48 -18.51 -10.90
N GLU A 58 -1.82 -17.48 -10.36
CA GLU A 58 -2.45 -16.17 -10.10
C GLU A 58 -2.79 -15.38 -11.36
N LYS A 59 -2.08 -15.57 -12.48
CA LYS A 59 -2.24 -14.72 -13.68
C LYS A 59 -3.62 -14.84 -14.34
N ASP A 60 -4.23 -16.02 -14.30
CA ASP A 60 -5.55 -16.25 -14.89
C ASP A 60 -6.71 -15.94 -13.94
N SER A 61 -6.43 -15.56 -12.69
CA SER A 61 -7.47 -15.10 -11.77
C SER A 61 -7.98 -13.70 -12.15
N GLU A 62 -9.21 -13.35 -11.76
CA GLU A 62 -9.73 -11.99 -12.00
C GLU A 62 -8.83 -10.90 -11.40
N VAL A 63 -8.29 -11.16 -10.20
CA VAL A 63 -7.33 -10.27 -9.54
C VAL A 63 -6.02 -10.21 -10.33
N GLY A 64 -5.52 -11.33 -10.85
CA GLY A 64 -4.34 -11.37 -11.70
C GLY A 64 -4.48 -10.49 -12.95
N ARG A 65 -5.64 -10.56 -13.60
CA ARG A 65 -5.96 -9.71 -14.76
C ARG A 65 -6.03 -8.23 -14.38
N PHE A 66 -6.67 -7.92 -13.25
CA PHE A 66 -6.68 -6.56 -12.69
C PHE A 66 -5.26 -6.05 -12.41
N MET A 67 -4.38 -6.90 -11.87
CA MET A 67 -3.00 -6.54 -11.56
C MET A 67 -2.19 -6.26 -12.82
N ALA A 68 -2.32 -7.09 -13.87
CA ALA A 68 -1.65 -6.87 -15.15
C ALA A 68 -2.09 -5.54 -15.81
N VAL A 69 -3.40 -5.28 -15.84
CA VAL A 69 -3.96 -4.02 -16.32
C VAL A 69 -3.46 -2.84 -15.49
N SER A 70 -3.43 -2.97 -14.16
CA SER A 70 -2.94 -1.94 -13.24
C SER A 70 -1.46 -1.60 -13.45
N GLN A 71 -0.61 -2.61 -13.61
CA GLN A 71 0.82 -2.43 -13.86
C GLN A 71 1.06 -1.64 -15.14
N ARG A 72 0.34 -1.99 -16.22
CA ARG A 72 0.46 -1.25 -17.48
C ARG A 72 -0.05 0.17 -17.36
N LEU A 73 -1.23 0.39 -16.76
CA LEU A 73 -1.84 1.72 -16.63
C LEU A 73 -1.04 2.66 -15.71
N THR A 74 -0.29 2.11 -14.76
CA THR A 74 0.54 2.90 -13.84
C THR A 74 2.00 3.04 -14.29
N ASP A 75 2.39 2.34 -15.38
CA ASP A 75 3.78 2.20 -15.81
C ASP A 75 4.72 1.75 -14.67
N ARG A 76 4.25 0.82 -13.84
CA ARG A 76 5.01 0.25 -12.71
C ARG A 76 5.21 -1.23 -12.86
N ASP A 77 6.45 -1.67 -12.68
CA ASP A 77 6.82 -3.09 -12.75
C ASP A 77 6.24 -3.91 -11.60
N VAL A 78 6.15 -3.31 -10.41
CA VAL A 78 5.73 -3.99 -9.18
C VAL A 78 4.65 -3.18 -8.47
N LEU A 79 3.56 -3.86 -8.15
CA LEU A 79 2.44 -3.35 -7.37
C LEU A 79 2.13 -4.36 -6.25
N ASP A 80 1.70 -3.87 -5.09
CA ASP A 80 1.37 -4.71 -3.94
C ASP A 80 0.06 -5.49 -4.21
N SER A 81 0.13 -6.82 -4.21
CA SER A 81 -1.02 -7.68 -4.53
C SER A 81 -2.16 -7.59 -3.50
N ARG A 82 -1.86 -7.28 -2.23
CA ARG A 82 -2.87 -7.13 -1.18
C ARG A 82 -3.67 -5.86 -1.40
N ILE A 83 -2.99 -4.76 -1.75
CA ILE A 83 -3.64 -3.51 -2.12
C ILE A 83 -4.48 -3.72 -3.38
N GLY A 84 -3.91 -4.36 -4.41
CA GLY A 84 -4.62 -4.63 -5.65
C GLY A 84 -5.87 -5.47 -5.47
N THR A 85 -5.81 -6.50 -4.63
CA THR A 85 -6.98 -7.35 -4.29
C THR A 85 -8.09 -6.52 -3.64
N ALA A 86 -7.74 -5.66 -2.68
CA ALA A 86 -8.71 -4.83 -1.98
C ALA A 86 -9.32 -3.73 -2.88
N LEU A 87 -8.51 -3.14 -3.77
CA LEU A 87 -8.98 -2.18 -4.77
C LEU A 87 -9.94 -2.84 -5.76
N TYR A 88 -9.58 -4.01 -6.30
CA TYR A 88 -10.45 -4.76 -7.22
C TYR A 88 -11.79 -5.09 -6.56
N ALA A 89 -11.77 -5.62 -5.34
CA ALA A 89 -12.98 -5.94 -4.59
C ALA A 89 -13.87 -4.70 -4.38
N GLY A 90 -13.29 -3.55 -4.03
CA GLY A 90 -14.02 -2.30 -3.88
C GLY A 90 -14.64 -1.79 -5.18
N ILE A 91 -13.88 -1.83 -6.29
CA ILE A 91 -14.34 -1.40 -7.61
C ILE A 91 -15.51 -2.27 -8.10
N VAL A 92 -15.41 -3.60 -7.96
CA VAL A 92 -16.48 -4.53 -8.35
C VAL A 92 -17.68 -4.44 -7.42
N HIS A 93 -17.46 -4.21 -6.12
CA HIS A 93 -18.55 -3.98 -5.16
C HIS A 93 -19.36 -2.73 -5.52
N ALA A 94 -18.69 -1.63 -5.86
CA ALA A 94 -19.36 -0.39 -6.28
C ALA A 94 -20.19 -0.57 -7.56
N ASN A 95 -19.67 -1.36 -8.52
CA ASN A 95 -20.36 -1.67 -9.76
C ASN A 95 -19.94 -3.05 -10.30
N PRO A 96 -20.81 -4.08 -10.21
CA PRO A 96 -20.48 -5.44 -10.64
C PRO A 96 -20.08 -5.57 -12.13
N ASN A 97 -20.55 -4.66 -12.99
CA ASN A 97 -20.19 -4.66 -14.41
C ASN A 97 -18.69 -4.37 -14.64
N ARG A 98 -17.98 -3.82 -13.63
CA ARG A 98 -16.55 -3.52 -13.73
C ARG A 98 -15.68 -4.77 -13.90
N ALA A 99 -16.10 -5.92 -13.38
CA ALA A 99 -15.38 -7.18 -13.59
C ALA A 99 -15.24 -7.50 -15.09
N ALA A 100 -16.33 -7.37 -15.85
CA ALA A 100 -16.33 -7.58 -17.31
C ALA A 100 -15.48 -6.53 -18.05
N LYS A 101 -15.48 -5.27 -17.59
CA LYS A 101 -14.66 -4.20 -18.18
C LYS A 101 -13.16 -4.39 -17.91
N VAL A 102 -12.79 -4.87 -16.71
CA VAL A 102 -11.40 -5.26 -16.40
C VAL A 102 -10.96 -6.43 -17.28
N GLN A 103 -11.83 -7.42 -17.50
CA GLN A 103 -11.56 -8.51 -18.45
C GLN A 103 -11.31 -7.97 -19.86
N ALA A 104 -12.13 -7.04 -20.35
CA ALA A 104 -11.96 -6.45 -21.68
C ALA A 104 -10.63 -5.70 -21.81
N LEU A 105 -10.25 -4.91 -20.78
CA LEU A 105 -8.94 -4.26 -20.73
C LEU A 105 -7.79 -5.26 -20.77
N HIS A 106 -7.91 -6.36 -20.03
CA HIS A 106 -6.90 -7.41 -20.01
C HIS A 106 -6.74 -8.09 -21.37
N THR A 107 -7.85 -8.45 -22.03
CA THR A 107 -7.79 -9.01 -23.39
C THR A 107 -7.08 -8.05 -24.34
N GLN A 108 -7.42 -6.76 -24.30
CA GLN A 108 -6.77 -5.77 -25.15
C GLN A 108 -5.28 -5.59 -24.83
N LEU A 109 -4.90 -5.67 -23.55
CA LEU A 109 -3.51 -5.63 -23.12
C LEU A 109 -2.69 -6.77 -23.75
N GLU A 110 -3.21 -7.98 -23.73
CA GLU A 110 -2.56 -9.17 -24.31
C GLU A 110 -2.47 -9.10 -25.84
N ASP A 111 -3.51 -8.56 -26.50
CA ASP A 111 -3.58 -8.47 -27.96
C ASP A 111 -2.64 -7.39 -28.52
N SER A 112 -2.62 -6.20 -27.89
CA SER A 112 -1.93 -5.01 -28.43
C SER A 112 -0.53 -4.78 -27.87
N LYS A 113 -0.22 -5.32 -26.68
CA LYS A 113 1.08 -5.18 -25.99
C LYS A 113 1.63 -3.75 -26.03
N PRO A 114 0.87 -2.76 -25.53
CA PRO A 114 1.22 -1.35 -25.61
C PRO A 114 2.52 -1.05 -24.85
N ALA A 115 3.35 -0.18 -25.44
CA ALA A 115 4.64 0.21 -24.88
C ALA A 115 4.49 1.10 -23.63
N THR A 116 3.45 1.95 -23.57
CA THR A 116 3.24 2.94 -22.51
C THR A 116 1.82 2.91 -21.95
N ALA A 117 1.62 3.40 -20.72
CA ALA A 117 0.29 3.58 -20.13
C ALA A 117 -0.59 4.48 -20.99
N ALA A 118 -0.02 5.57 -21.53
CA ALA A 118 -0.76 6.55 -22.30
C ALA A 118 -1.31 5.94 -23.60
N ASP A 119 -0.51 5.14 -24.30
CA ASP A 119 -0.96 4.47 -25.51
C ASP A 119 -2.01 3.41 -25.22
N PHE A 120 -1.85 2.67 -24.11
CA PHE A 120 -2.84 1.69 -23.67
C PHE A 120 -4.19 2.35 -23.36
N ALA A 121 -4.19 3.40 -22.55
CA ALA A 121 -5.41 4.11 -22.14
C ALA A 121 -6.13 4.73 -23.35
N ARG A 122 -5.38 5.35 -24.27
CA ARG A 122 -5.94 5.93 -25.50
C ARG A 122 -6.55 4.88 -26.40
N ALA A 123 -5.86 3.75 -26.60
CA ALA A 123 -6.36 2.65 -27.41
C ALA A 123 -7.63 2.04 -26.80
N ALA A 124 -7.67 1.89 -25.47
CA ALA A 124 -8.82 1.33 -24.76
C ALA A 124 -10.06 2.23 -24.87
N GLU A 125 -9.91 3.54 -24.64
CA GLU A 125 -11.01 4.48 -24.83
C GLU A 125 -11.49 4.54 -26.28
N HIS A 126 -10.57 4.44 -27.26
CA HIS A 126 -10.92 4.42 -28.67
C HIS A 126 -11.70 3.15 -29.06
N ALA A 127 -11.34 1.99 -28.50
CA ALA A 127 -12.00 0.72 -28.77
C ALA A 127 -13.41 0.65 -28.14
N ASP A 128 -13.54 1.10 -26.90
CA ASP A 128 -14.83 1.22 -26.22
C ASP A 128 -14.80 2.43 -25.26
N PRO A 129 -15.53 3.52 -25.58
CA PRO A 129 -15.60 4.70 -24.72
C PRO A 129 -16.06 4.39 -23.28
N ALA A 130 -16.81 3.31 -23.06
CA ALA A 130 -17.25 2.89 -21.73
C ALA A 130 -16.12 2.32 -20.85
N LEU A 131 -14.91 2.08 -21.40
CA LEU A 131 -13.74 1.66 -20.64
C LEU A 131 -13.06 2.81 -19.89
N LYS A 132 -13.28 4.05 -20.32
CA LYS A 132 -12.72 5.25 -19.69
C LYS A 132 -12.99 5.29 -18.18
N ASP A 133 -14.22 5.00 -17.78
CA ASP A 133 -14.62 5.09 -16.38
C ASP A 133 -13.88 4.07 -15.50
N VAL A 134 -13.74 2.82 -15.96
CA VAL A 134 -13.01 1.81 -15.18
C VAL A 134 -11.52 2.12 -15.15
N ILE A 135 -10.94 2.68 -16.21
CA ILE A 135 -9.53 3.12 -16.21
C ILE A 135 -9.35 4.23 -15.16
N HIS A 136 -10.25 5.21 -15.11
CA HIS A 136 -10.23 6.25 -14.09
C HIS A 136 -10.39 5.71 -12.67
N GLU A 137 -11.29 4.73 -12.45
CA GLU A 137 -11.46 4.08 -11.15
C GLU A 137 -10.20 3.33 -10.71
N ILE A 138 -9.55 2.59 -11.62
CA ILE A 138 -8.29 1.89 -11.35
C ILE A 138 -7.19 2.89 -10.97
N LEU A 139 -6.98 3.92 -11.78
CA LEU A 139 -5.96 4.95 -11.54
C LEU A 139 -6.25 5.71 -10.23
N THR A 140 -7.51 6.08 -10.00
CA THR A 140 -7.96 6.70 -8.74
C THR A 140 -7.65 5.79 -7.55
N GLY A 141 -7.95 4.50 -7.65
CA GLY A 141 -7.65 3.50 -6.63
C GLY A 141 -6.19 3.44 -6.26
N TRP A 142 -5.30 3.36 -7.25
CA TRP A 142 -3.86 3.29 -7.00
C TRP A 142 -3.27 4.61 -6.49
N TYR A 143 -3.62 5.73 -7.13
CA TYR A 143 -3.02 7.03 -6.80
C TYR A 143 -3.57 7.64 -5.52
N ARG A 144 -4.87 7.49 -5.25
CA ARG A 144 -5.52 8.05 -4.04
C ARG A 144 -5.74 7.00 -2.93
N GLY A 145 -5.64 5.72 -3.24
CA GLY A 145 -5.84 4.64 -2.26
C GLY A 145 -7.30 4.43 -1.86
N VAL A 146 -8.24 4.74 -2.75
CA VAL A 146 -9.69 4.70 -2.47
C VAL A 146 -10.46 3.86 -3.49
N ALA A 147 -11.44 3.09 -3.04
CA ALA A 147 -12.38 2.36 -3.89
C ALA A 147 -13.75 2.36 -3.20
N ASP A 148 -14.86 2.44 -3.96
CA ASP A 148 -16.21 2.51 -3.39
C ASP A 148 -16.36 3.62 -2.32
N ASN A 149 -15.77 4.79 -2.59
CA ASN A 149 -15.72 5.94 -1.66
C ASN A 149 -15.13 5.62 -0.28
N LYS A 150 -14.40 4.52 -0.14
CA LYS A 150 -13.75 4.07 1.10
C LYS A 150 -12.24 4.05 0.93
N VAL A 151 -11.53 4.34 2.01
CA VAL A 151 -10.07 4.25 2.04
C VAL A 151 -9.66 2.78 2.11
N VAL A 152 -8.92 2.34 1.10
CA VAL A 152 -8.31 1.00 1.03
C VAL A 152 -6.89 1.05 1.60
N VAL A 153 -6.12 2.06 1.19
CA VAL A 153 -4.77 2.29 1.67
C VAL A 153 -4.52 3.80 1.75
N TYR A 154 -3.77 4.25 2.75
CA TYR A 154 -3.40 5.65 2.86
C TYR A 154 -1.92 5.86 2.55
N ARG A 155 -1.05 5.32 3.40
CA ARG A 155 0.40 5.57 3.32
C ARG A 155 1.03 5.16 1.99
N SER A 156 0.59 4.04 1.41
CA SER A 156 1.17 3.46 0.19
C SER A 156 0.43 3.87 -1.09
N ALA A 157 -0.43 4.91 -1.04
CA ALA A 157 -1.06 5.45 -2.24
C ALA A 157 0.01 6.08 -3.16
N LEU A 158 -0.04 5.79 -4.47
CA LEU A 158 1.06 6.09 -5.39
C LEU A 158 1.35 7.58 -5.54
N MET A 159 0.39 8.47 -5.26
CA MET A 159 0.64 9.92 -5.31
C MET A 159 1.71 10.37 -4.30
N PHE A 160 1.82 9.67 -3.16
CA PHE A 160 2.83 9.99 -2.15
C PHE A 160 4.24 9.55 -2.59
N ASP A 161 4.36 8.49 -3.37
CA ASP A 161 5.66 8.05 -3.91
C ASP A 161 6.29 9.10 -4.84
N ILE A 162 5.46 9.83 -5.59
CA ILE A 162 5.91 10.84 -6.56
C ILE A 162 6.47 12.08 -5.86
N THR A 163 5.96 12.39 -4.67
CA THR A 163 6.26 13.64 -3.95
C THR A 163 7.14 13.44 -2.72
N LYS A 164 7.58 12.22 -2.45
CA LYS A 164 8.26 11.81 -1.21
C LYS A 164 9.61 12.51 -0.95
N ASP A 165 10.19 13.14 -1.96
CA ASP A 165 11.43 13.91 -1.90
C ASP A 165 11.21 15.35 -1.38
N ALA A 166 9.97 15.83 -1.36
CA ALA A 166 9.61 17.16 -0.91
C ALA A 166 8.50 17.18 0.15
N ILE A 167 7.51 16.29 0.03
CA ILE A 167 6.27 16.29 0.81
C ILE A 167 6.01 14.89 1.37
N TYR A 168 5.76 14.82 2.66
CA TYR A 168 5.39 13.57 3.34
C TYR A 168 3.87 13.48 3.52
N PRO A 169 3.29 12.26 3.54
CA PRO A 169 1.88 12.07 3.85
C PRO A 169 1.49 12.76 5.16
N LYS A 170 0.30 13.38 5.20
CA LYS A 170 -0.23 13.97 6.44
C LYS A 170 -0.27 12.89 7.52
N THR A 171 -0.09 13.32 8.78
CA THR A 171 0.03 12.46 9.99
C THR A 171 1.32 11.62 10.09
N TYR A 172 2.21 11.64 9.10
CA TYR A 172 3.53 10.99 9.15
C TYR A 172 4.67 12.01 9.29
N ALA A 173 5.31 12.05 10.45
CA ALA A 173 6.45 12.93 10.74
C ALA A 173 7.78 12.35 10.24
N ALA A 174 7.91 12.13 8.92
CA ALA A 174 9.09 11.50 8.33
C ALA A 174 10.23 12.48 7.99
N GLY A 175 9.94 13.76 7.76
CA GLY A 175 10.93 14.77 7.39
C GLY A 175 11.80 15.31 8.53
N GLY A 176 11.49 14.98 9.79
CA GLY A 176 12.08 15.63 10.95
C GLY A 176 11.55 17.05 11.20
N PRO A 177 11.97 17.70 12.30
CA PRO A 177 11.57 19.06 12.62
C PRO A 177 11.99 20.05 11.54
N PHE A 178 11.10 20.99 11.19
CA PHE A 178 11.39 22.10 10.28
C PHE A 178 11.80 21.72 8.85
N TYR A 179 11.54 20.50 8.38
CA TYR A 179 11.92 20.07 7.03
C TYR A 179 11.42 21.01 5.91
N TRP A 180 10.27 21.65 6.14
CA TRP A 180 9.62 22.58 5.23
C TRP A 180 10.38 23.89 4.99
N THR A 181 11.44 24.19 5.74
CA THR A 181 12.27 25.38 5.51
C THR A 181 13.31 25.17 4.40
N SER A 182 13.56 23.92 4.02
CA SER A 182 14.49 23.58 2.95
C SER A 182 13.83 23.80 1.58
N LYS A 183 14.59 24.33 0.62
CA LYS A 183 14.14 24.43 -0.77
C LYS A 183 13.88 23.00 -1.32
N PRO A 184 12.68 22.71 -1.86
CA PRO A 184 12.42 21.43 -2.51
C PRO A 184 13.38 21.20 -3.70
N PRO A 185 13.64 19.93 -4.06
CA PRO A 185 14.38 19.61 -5.27
C PRO A 185 13.68 20.22 -6.50
N GLU A 186 14.49 20.64 -7.47
CA GLU A 186 13.98 21.10 -8.75
C GLU A 186 13.56 19.89 -9.59
N VAL A 187 12.39 19.96 -10.20
CA VAL A 187 11.84 18.91 -11.05
C VAL A 187 11.53 19.50 -12.42
N ASP A 188 11.79 18.71 -13.46
CA ASP A 188 11.48 19.11 -14.83
C ASP A 188 9.97 19.33 -14.99
N ARG A 189 9.60 20.34 -15.78
CA ARG A 189 8.20 20.57 -16.11
C ARG A 189 7.67 19.39 -16.93
N PRO A 190 6.56 18.74 -16.52
CA PRO A 190 5.98 17.65 -17.30
C PRO A 190 5.55 18.16 -18.68
N THR A 191 5.94 17.43 -19.73
CA THR A 191 5.64 17.73 -21.14
C THR A 191 4.53 16.86 -21.73
N GLY A 192 4.03 15.88 -20.97
CA GLY A 192 3.00 14.95 -21.39
C GLY A 192 1.62 15.62 -21.56
N SER A 193 0.80 15.06 -22.45
CA SER A 193 -0.62 15.40 -22.60
C SER A 193 -1.51 14.31 -21.98
N PRO A 194 -2.71 14.63 -21.50
CA PRO A 194 -3.65 13.63 -20.99
C PRO A 194 -3.91 12.52 -22.02
N ALA A 195 -3.86 11.26 -21.56
CA ALA A 195 -4.07 10.11 -22.44
C ALA A 195 -5.54 9.85 -22.77
N LEU A 196 -6.43 10.20 -21.84
CA LEU A 196 -7.87 10.03 -21.94
C LEU A 196 -8.57 11.37 -22.19
N SER A 197 -9.77 11.31 -22.77
CA SER A 197 -10.62 12.50 -22.86
C SER A 197 -10.99 13.03 -21.46
N PRO A 198 -11.16 14.35 -21.29
CA PRO A 198 -11.48 14.93 -19.98
C PRO A 198 -12.80 14.38 -19.42
N SER A 199 -12.84 14.09 -18.13
CA SER A 199 -14.09 13.82 -17.43
C SER A 199 -14.80 15.13 -17.07
N PRO A 200 -16.14 15.13 -16.93
CA PRO A 200 -16.87 16.27 -16.39
C PRO A 200 -16.28 16.68 -15.03
N PHE A 201 -16.08 17.97 -14.83
CA PHE A 201 -15.65 18.50 -13.54
C PHE A 201 -16.84 18.46 -12.59
N VAL A 202 -16.80 17.55 -11.61
CA VAL A 202 -17.80 17.44 -10.55
C VAL A 202 -17.24 18.11 -9.30
N ILE A 203 -17.92 19.14 -8.83
CA ILE A 203 -17.58 19.82 -7.57
C ILE A 203 -18.06 18.92 -6.43
N GLU A 204 -17.12 18.34 -5.66
CA GLU A 204 -17.47 17.62 -4.43
C GLU A 204 -18.08 18.63 -3.43
N PRO A 205 -19.21 18.32 -2.78
CA PRO A 205 -19.76 19.19 -1.76
C PRO A 205 -18.76 19.30 -0.60
N THR A 206 -18.39 20.53 -0.27
CA THR A 206 -17.53 20.90 0.87
C THR A 206 -18.20 20.63 2.20
#